data_AF-A0A7S1SXN0-F1
#
_entry.id   AF-A0A7S1SXN0-F1
#
_cell.length_a   1.000
_cell.length_b   1.000
_cell.length_c   1.000
_cell.angle_alpha   90.00
_cell.angle_beta   90.00
_cell.angle_gamma   90.00
#
_symmetry.space_group_name_H-M   'P 1'
#
loop_
_entity.id
_entity.type
_entity.pdbx_description
1 polymer ?
#
loop_
_entity_poly.entity_id
_entity_poly.type
_entity_poly.pdbx_seq_one_letter_code
_entity_poly.pdbx_strand_id
1 'polypeptide(L)'
;VFVQVSFLVGLCYSVVGLVRLGFLTKFLSHSVISGFTSGAAIIIGFSQLKYFMGYNIPKSEHIYESIYHLFKHLNQFVWYEFIMGCSFLIILLAMKQAGKKYKKLSWMRPLGPLTVTVLSILLVWAARLDVSPGVKIVGHIPAGLPPMTVDLWFPMPYFEALMPVAITMTAVGLM
;
A
#
# COMPACT_ATOMS: atom_id res chain seq x y z
N VAL A 1 -3.92 -11.99 -14.54
CA VAL A 1 -2.80 -11.02 -14.50
C VAL A 1 -2.05 -11.01 -13.16
N PHE A 2 -2.62 -10.58 -12.02
CA PHE A 2 -1.84 -10.52 -10.75
C PHE A 2 -1.25 -11.86 -10.33
N VAL A 3 -2.05 -12.94 -10.31
CA VAL A 3 -1.57 -14.31 -10.00
C VAL A 3 -0.43 -14.73 -10.93
N GLN A 4 -0.55 -14.40 -12.22
CA GLN A 4 0.43 -14.72 -13.25
C GLN A 4 1.75 -13.95 -13.05
N VAL A 5 1.70 -12.66 -12.73
CA VAL A 5 2.89 -11.85 -12.42
C VAL A 5 3.56 -12.34 -11.15
N SER A 6 2.79 -12.61 -10.10
CA SER A 6 3.34 -13.15 -8.84
C SER A 6 4.04 -14.49 -9.05
N PHE A 7 3.46 -15.37 -9.89
CA PHE A 7 4.09 -16.62 -10.27
C PHE A 7 5.41 -16.40 -11.03
N LEU A 8 5.43 -15.50 -12.03
CA LEU A 8 6.65 -15.15 -12.77
C LEU A 8 7.74 -14.55 -11.87
N VAL A 9 7.37 -13.64 -10.96
CA VAL A 9 8.30 -13.06 -9.98
C VAL A 9 8.90 -14.15 -9.10
N GLY A 10 8.09 -15.10 -8.61
CA GLY A 10 8.58 -16.26 -7.84
C GLY A 10 9.54 -17.15 -8.64
N LEU A 11 9.26 -17.36 -9.93
CA LEU A 11 10.15 -18.07 -10.83
C LEU A 11 11.48 -17.32 -11.02
N CYS A 12 11.43 -16.01 -11.26
CA CYS A 12 12.62 -15.17 -11.38
C CYS A 12 13.49 -15.21 -10.11
N TYR A 13 12.89 -15.10 -8.92
CA TYR A 13 13.61 -15.25 -7.65
C TYR A 13 14.25 -16.62 -7.50
N SER A 14 13.57 -17.68 -7.92
CA SER A 14 14.10 -19.04 -7.88
C SER A 14 15.34 -19.16 -8.78
N VAL A 15 15.29 -18.62 -9.99
CA VAL A 15 16.44 -18.58 -10.92
C VAL A 15 17.60 -17.78 -10.35
N VAL A 16 17.34 -16.58 -9.82
CA VAL A 16 18.35 -15.73 -9.16
C VAL A 16 19.01 -16.46 -7.98
N GLY A 17 18.23 -17.17 -7.17
CA GLY A 17 18.71 -17.98 -6.06
C GLY A 17 19.56 -19.17 -6.49
N LEU A 18 19.11 -19.90 -7.53
CA LEU A 18 19.83 -21.04 -8.10
C LEU A 18 21.20 -20.64 -8.68
N VAL A 19 21.26 -19.51 -9.39
CA VAL A 19 22.51 -18.97 -9.96
C VAL A 19 23.35 -18.21 -8.91
N ARG A 20 22.85 -18.08 -7.67
CA ARG A 20 23.49 -17.34 -6.56
C ARG A 20 23.82 -15.90 -6.91
N LEU A 21 22.95 -15.24 -7.67
CA LEU A 21 23.10 -13.84 -8.09
C LEU A 21 22.91 -12.83 -6.96
N GLY A 22 22.70 -13.28 -5.72
CA GLY A 22 22.63 -12.41 -4.53
C GLY A 22 23.91 -11.59 -4.28
N PHE A 23 25.04 -11.90 -4.92
CA PHE A 23 26.21 -11.03 -4.84
C PHE A 23 25.98 -9.67 -5.53
N LEU A 24 25.08 -9.58 -6.51
CA LEU A 24 24.78 -8.35 -7.25
C LEU A 24 24.23 -7.24 -6.36
N THR A 25 23.52 -7.59 -5.29
CA THR A 25 22.97 -6.62 -4.34
C THR A 25 24.06 -5.85 -3.60
N LYS A 26 25.26 -6.42 -3.46
CA LYS A 26 26.42 -5.75 -2.86
C LYS A 26 27.01 -4.65 -3.74
N PHE A 27 26.71 -4.67 -5.04
CA PHE A 27 27.14 -3.63 -5.98
C PHE A 27 26.15 -2.45 -6.06
N LEU A 28 24.99 -2.57 -5.42
CA LEU A 28 24.05 -1.46 -5.30
C LEU A 28 24.56 -0.48 -4.26
N SER A 29 24.79 0.77 -4.67
CA SER A 29 25.23 1.80 -3.75
C SER A 29 24.11 2.16 -2.76
N HIS A 30 24.49 2.49 -1.54
CA HIS A 30 23.56 2.98 -0.52
C HIS A 30 22.72 4.18 -1.01
N SER A 31 23.32 5.04 -1.85
CA SER A 31 22.63 6.19 -2.45
C SER A 31 21.48 5.78 -3.38
N VAL A 32 21.64 4.72 -4.17
CA VAL A 32 20.58 4.22 -5.08
C VAL A 32 19.42 3.65 -4.27
N ILE A 33 19.70 2.81 -3.27
CA ILE A 33 18.68 2.20 -2.41
C ILE A 33 17.91 3.29 -1.64
N SER A 34 18.62 4.25 -1.07
CA SER A 34 18.03 5.39 -0.35
C SER A 34 17.19 6.27 -1.27
N GLY A 35 17.68 6.58 -2.48
CA GLY A 35 16.96 7.38 -3.48
C GLY A 35 15.67 6.70 -3.94
N PHE A 36 15.74 5.41 -4.28
CA PHE A 36 14.58 4.62 -4.67
C PHE A 36 13.55 4.53 -3.54
N THR A 37 13.98 4.20 -2.32
CA THR A 37 13.09 4.09 -1.16
C THR A 37 12.42 5.42 -0.82
N SER A 38 13.15 6.53 -0.90
CA SER A 38 12.62 7.87 -0.68
C SER A 38 11.61 8.27 -1.76
N GLY A 39 11.91 7.98 -3.04
CA GLY A 39 10.98 8.18 -4.14
C GLY A 39 9.70 7.37 -3.97
N ALA A 40 9.82 6.07 -3.67
CA ALA A 40 8.69 5.20 -3.39
C ALA A 40 7.86 5.71 -2.19
N ALA A 41 8.50 6.17 -1.11
CA ALA A 41 7.80 6.75 0.03
C ALA A 41 6.98 7.99 -0.33
N ILE A 42 7.52 8.87 -1.18
CA ILE A 42 6.79 10.04 -1.69
C ILE A 42 5.59 9.61 -2.52
N ILE A 43 5.77 8.67 -3.46
CA ILE A 43 4.70 8.14 -4.32
C ILE A 43 3.58 7.51 -3.49
N ILE A 44 3.95 6.66 -2.52
CA ILE A 44 3.00 6.04 -1.60
C ILE A 44 2.28 7.13 -0.81
N GLY A 45 2.99 8.12 -0.27
CA GLY A 45 2.40 9.25 0.45
C GLY A 45 1.34 9.99 -0.36
N PHE A 46 1.67 10.40 -1.59
CA PHE A 46 0.71 11.05 -2.50
C PHE A 46 -0.48 10.14 -2.84
N SER A 47 -0.24 8.83 -3.02
CA SER A 47 -1.31 7.87 -3.29
C SER A 47 -2.33 7.72 -2.15
N GLN A 48 -1.92 8.06 -0.91
CA GLN A 48 -2.82 8.06 0.25
C GLN A 48 -3.62 9.35 0.41
N LEU A 49 -3.17 10.48 -0.15
CA LEU A 49 -3.86 11.78 -0.01
C LEU A 49 -5.30 11.74 -0.56
N LYS A 50 -5.56 10.91 -1.57
CA LYS A 50 -6.92 10.70 -2.10
C LYS A 50 -7.92 10.21 -1.03
N TYR A 51 -7.46 9.41 -0.07
CA TYR A 51 -8.30 8.94 1.04
C TYR A 51 -8.50 10.02 2.12
N PHE A 52 -7.60 11.00 2.22
CA PHE A 52 -7.79 12.16 3.09
C PHE A 52 -8.74 13.19 2.49
N MET A 53 -8.77 13.33 1.17
CA MET A 53 -9.64 14.29 0.49
C MET A 53 -11.07 13.78 0.24
N GLY A 54 -11.28 12.46 0.26
CA GLY A 54 -12.58 11.80 0.21
C GLY A 54 -13.28 11.70 -1.15
N TYR A 55 -12.62 12.15 -2.22
CA TYR A 55 -13.09 11.93 -3.59
C TYR A 55 -12.16 10.97 -4.35
N ASN A 56 -12.71 10.32 -5.38
CA ASN A 56 -11.96 9.33 -6.13
C ASN A 56 -11.11 10.04 -7.19
N ILE A 57 -9.79 10.07 -7.00
CA ILE A 57 -8.86 10.55 -8.02
C ILE A 57 -8.67 9.43 -9.05
N PRO A 58 -8.91 9.69 -10.35
CA PRO A 58 -8.66 8.69 -11.38
C PRO A 58 -7.22 8.20 -11.28
N LYS A 59 -7.03 6.88 -11.37
CA LYS A 59 -5.70 6.28 -11.35
C LYS A 59 -5.00 6.61 -12.66
N SER A 60 -4.09 7.56 -12.63
CA SER A 60 -3.15 7.83 -13.72
C SER A 60 -1.87 7.02 -13.54
N GLU A 61 -1.23 6.62 -14.64
CA GLU A 61 0.10 5.99 -14.62
C GLU A 61 1.18 6.94 -14.10
N HIS A 62 0.93 8.24 -14.21
CA HIS A 62 1.85 9.28 -13.79
C HIS A 62 1.40 10.02 -12.52
N ILE A 63 2.36 10.21 -11.62
CA ILE A 63 2.14 10.92 -10.34
C ILE A 63 1.81 12.39 -10.59
N TYR A 64 2.43 13.04 -11.58
CA TYR A 64 2.17 14.44 -11.89
C TYR A 64 0.71 14.67 -12.31
N GLU A 65 0.09 13.72 -13.02
CA GLU A 65 -1.33 13.78 -13.37
C GLU A 65 -2.18 13.62 -12.11
N SER A 66 -1.85 12.66 -11.26
CA SER A 66 -2.55 12.46 -9.98
C SER A 66 -2.51 13.73 -9.11
N ILE A 67 -1.35 14.42 -9.07
CA ILE A 67 -1.18 15.70 -8.37
C ILE A 67 -1.99 16.80 -9.05
N TYR A 68 -1.94 16.90 -10.38
CA TYR A 68 -2.75 17.88 -11.11
C TYR A 68 -4.24 17.70 -10.86
N HIS A 69 -4.72 16.45 -10.89
CA HIS A 69 -6.11 16.11 -10.58
C HIS A 69 -6.48 16.43 -9.13
N LEU A 70 -5.57 16.22 -8.18
CA LEU A 70 -5.73 16.59 -6.76
C LEU A 70 -5.97 18.09 -6.60
N PHE A 71 -5.15 18.93 -7.25
CA PHE A 71 -5.31 20.39 -7.16
C PHE A 71 -6.53 20.91 -7.94
N LYS A 72 -6.86 20.28 -9.06
CA LYS A 72 -8.01 20.69 -9.89
C LYS A 72 -9.36 20.38 -9.23
N HIS A 73 -9.45 19.32 -8.43
CA HIS A 73 -10.71 18.87 -7.82
C HIS A 73 -10.79 19.16 -6.31
N LEU A 74 -10.01 20.14 -5.81
CA LEU A 74 -10.08 20.56 -4.40
C LEU A 74 -11.49 20.97 -3.95
N ASN A 75 -12.35 21.43 -4.88
CA ASN A 75 -13.73 21.77 -4.56
C ASN A 75 -14.61 20.55 -4.19
N GLN A 76 -14.17 19.32 -4.47
CA GLN A 76 -14.88 18.08 -4.09
C GLN A 76 -14.43 17.52 -2.74
N PHE A 77 -13.70 18.32 -1.96
CA PHE A 77 -13.13 17.93 -0.69
C PHE A 77 -14.21 17.61 0.36
N VAL A 78 -14.06 16.46 1.02
CA VAL A 78 -14.97 16.00 2.08
C VAL A 78 -14.31 16.22 3.45
N TRP A 79 -14.79 17.23 4.18
CA TRP A 79 -14.20 17.65 5.45
C TRP A 79 -14.23 16.57 6.54
N TYR A 80 -15.26 15.71 6.54
CA TYR A 80 -15.40 14.61 7.49
C TYR A 80 -14.31 13.54 7.33
N GLU A 81 -13.99 13.12 6.09
CA GLU A 81 -12.93 12.13 5.83
C GLU A 81 -11.55 12.68 6.20
N PHE A 82 -11.32 13.97 5.94
CA PHE A 82 -10.09 14.63 6.33
C PHE A 82 -9.87 14.69 7.84
N ILE A 83 -10.90 15.08 8.62
CA ILE A 83 -10.82 15.11 10.09
C ILE A 83 -10.53 13.70 10.62
N MET A 84 -11.25 12.68 10.15
CA MET A 84 -11.05 11.31 10.61
C MET A 84 -9.67 10.78 10.23
N GLY A 85 -9.21 11.01 8.99
CA GLY A 85 -7.86 10.66 8.57
C GLY A 85 -6.80 11.32 9.45
N CYS A 86 -6.95 12.62 9.73
CA CYS A 86 -6.04 13.35 10.61
C CYS A 86 -6.06 12.83 12.05
N SER A 87 -7.23 12.55 12.62
CA SER A 87 -7.35 12.06 14.00
C SER A 87 -6.71 10.67 14.15
N PHE A 88 -6.95 9.76 13.22
CA PHE A 88 -6.33 8.43 13.23
C PHE A 88 -4.82 8.48 12.99
N LEU A 89 -4.35 9.37 12.10
CA LEU A 89 -2.92 9.62 11.91
C LEU A 89 -2.25 10.12 13.20
N ILE A 90 -2.88 11.08 13.89
CA ILE A 90 -2.38 11.61 15.17
C ILE A 90 -2.30 10.50 16.22
N ILE A 91 -3.33 9.66 16.35
CA ILE A 91 -3.35 8.52 17.27
C ILE A 91 -2.21 7.54 16.93
N LEU A 92 -2.05 7.20 15.65
CA LEU A 92 -0.98 6.30 15.19
C LEU A 92 0.42 6.84 15.53
N LEU A 93 0.64 8.13 15.27
CA LEU A 93 1.91 8.80 15.56
C LEU A 93 2.17 8.90 17.07
N ALA A 94 1.14 9.22 17.85
CA ALA A 94 1.22 9.26 19.31
C ALA A 94 1.59 7.89 19.89
N MET A 95 0.97 6.81 19.41
CA MET A 95 1.31 5.44 19.81
C MET A 95 2.75 5.06 19.42
N LYS A 96 3.18 5.43 18.20
CA LYS A 96 4.55 5.20 17.74
C LYS A 96 5.58 5.95 18.60
N GLN A 97 5.31 7.20 18.94
CA GLN A 97 6.16 8.02 19.80
C GLN A 97 6.19 7.50 21.24
N ALA A 98 5.03 7.15 21.81
CA ALA A 98 4.93 6.55 23.14
C ALA A 98 5.72 5.25 23.24
N GLY A 99 5.60 4.35 22.26
CA GLY A 99 6.39 3.12 22.20
C GLY A 99 7.90 3.35 21.98
N LYS A 100 8.31 4.54 21.50
CA LYS A 100 9.72 4.96 21.44
C LYS A 100 10.24 5.52 22.75
N LYS A 101 9.42 6.30 23.45
CA LYS A 101 9.78 6.93 24.72
C LYS A 101 9.80 5.91 25.88
N TYR A 102 8.88 4.96 25.88
CA TYR A 102 8.72 3.98 26.96
C TYR A 102 9.09 2.58 26.50
N LYS A 103 10.26 2.08 26.91
CA LYS A 103 10.79 0.76 26.53
C LYS A 103 9.86 -0.40 26.94
N LYS A 104 9.13 -0.25 28.05
CA LYS A 104 8.09 -1.19 28.53
C LYS A 104 6.85 -1.25 27.63
N LEU A 105 6.62 -0.21 26.83
CA LEU A 105 5.49 -0.06 25.89
C LEU A 105 5.93 -0.31 24.43
N SER A 106 7.13 -0.86 24.19
CA SER A 106 7.63 -1.12 22.83
C SER A 106 6.70 -2.02 22.00
N TRP A 107 5.90 -2.87 22.66
CA TRP A 107 4.83 -3.68 22.03
C TRP A 107 3.69 -2.86 21.41
N MET A 108 3.49 -1.60 21.80
CA MET A 108 2.48 -0.73 21.19
C MET A 108 2.83 -0.30 19.76
N ARG A 109 4.09 -0.44 19.33
CA ARG A 109 4.51 -0.06 17.97
C ARG A 109 3.90 -0.97 16.88
N PRO A 110 4.03 -2.30 16.94
CA PRO A 110 3.38 -3.19 15.97
C PRO A 110 1.85 -3.19 16.11
N LEU A 111 1.32 -2.91 17.31
CA LEU A 111 -0.13 -2.88 17.54
C LEU A 111 -0.81 -1.60 17.04
N GLY A 112 -0.06 -0.51 16.78
CA GLY A 112 -0.63 0.79 16.38
C GLY A 112 -1.61 0.74 15.20
N PRO A 113 -1.26 0.13 14.06
CA PRO A 113 -2.19 0.01 12.93
C PRO A 113 -3.44 -0.81 13.29
N LEU A 114 -3.29 -1.87 14.08
CA LEU A 114 -4.41 -2.72 14.51
C LEU A 114 -5.36 -1.96 15.43
N THR A 115 -4.83 -1.24 16.42
CA THR A 115 -5.64 -0.45 17.35
C THR A 115 -6.38 0.67 16.64
N VAL A 116 -5.72 1.37 15.71
CA VAL A 116 -6.37 2.41 14.91
C VAL A 116 -7.49 1.81 14.04
N THR A 117 -7.26 0.64 13.45
CA THR A 117 -8.28 -0.05 12.66
C THR A 117 -9.48 -0.44 13.51
N VAL A 118 -9.27 -1.07 14.68
CA VAL A 118 -10.36 -1.44 15.60
C VAL A 118 -11.12 -0.21 16.09
N LEU A 119 -10.42 0.85 16.51
CA LEU A 119 -11.04 2.11 16.93
C LEU A 119 -11.86 2.74 15.80
N SER A 120 -11.35 2.71 14.57
CA SER A 120 -12.08 3.24 13.41
C SER A 120 -13.38 2.49 13.13
N ILE A 121 -13.35 1.15 13.19
CA ILE A 121 -14.54 0.31 13.02
C ILE A 121 -15.56 0.60 14.11
N LEU A 122 -15.13 0.66 15.37
CA LEU A 122 -16.02 0.95 16.51
C LEU A 122 -16.65 2.34 16.40
N LEU A 123 -15.88 3.34 15.99
CA LEU A 123 -16.35 4.72 15.82
C LEU A 123 -17.40 4.79 14.71
N VAL A 124 -17.10 4.23 13.52
CA VAL A 124 -18.03 4.22 12.38
C VAL A 124 -19.32 3.47 12.73
N TRP A 125 -19.20 2.33 13.41
CA TRP A 125 -20.34 1.52 13.85
C TRP A 125 -21.21 2.24 14.89
N ALA A 126 -20.60 2.84 15.93
CA ALA A 126 -21.33 3.52 17.00
C ALA A 126 -22.02 4.80 16.53
N ALA A 127 -21.35 5.58 15.66
CA ALA A 127 -21.86 6.84 15.16
C ALA A 127 -22.72 6.71 13.89
N ARG A 128 -22.90 5.49 13.33
CA ARG A 128 -23.60 5.22 12.07
C ARG A 128 -23.19 6.16 10.93
N LEU A 129 -21.88 6.40 10.83
CA LEU A 129 -21.27 7.27 9.80
C LEU A 129 -21.30 6.63 8.40
N ASP A 130 -21.77 5.40 8.31
CA ASP A 130 -22.06 4.68 7.08
C ASP A 130 -23.31 5.22 6.34
N VAL A 131 -24.29 5.78 7.07
CA VAL A 131 -25.57 6.23 6.48
C VAL A 131 -25.60 7.74 6.21
N SER A 132 -24.97 8.58 7.05
CA SER A 132 -24.87 10.04 6.86
C SER A 132 -23.81 10.63 7.78
N PRO A 133 -22.73 11.30 7.32
CA PRO A 133 -22.29 11.64 5.96
C PRO A 133 -21.45 10.50 5.37
N GLY A 134 -21.96 9.81 4.35
CA GLY A 134 -21.46 8.51 3.87
C GLY A 134 -19.95 8.41 3.65
N VAL A 135 -19.25 7.87 4.65
CA VAL A 135 -17.83 7.52 4.57
C VAL A 135 -17.70 6.22 3.79
N LYS A 136 -16.72 6.15 2.88
CA LYS A 136 -16.46 4.91 2.13
C LYS A 136 -15.98 3.80 3.07
N ILE A 137 -16.83 2.79 3.26
CA ILE A 137 -16.50 1.57 3.98
C ILE A 137 -15.93 0.50 3.04
N VAL A 138 -15.18 -0.45 3.60
CA VAL A 138 -14.56 -1.58 2.87
C VAL A 138 -15.62 -2.49 2.22
N GLY A 139 -16.84 -2.54 2.79
CA GLY A 139 -17.94 -3.36 2.29
C GLY A 139 -17.82 -4.82 2.70
N HIS A 140 -18.38 -5.72 1.89
CA HIS A 140 -18.44 -7.16 2.20
C HIS A 140 -17.10 -7.85 1.93
N ILE A 141 -16.59 -8.57 2.92
CA ILE A 141 -15.38 -9.40 2.80
C ILE A 141 -15.83 -10.87 2.68
N PRO A 142 -15.53 -11.58 1.58
CA PRO A 142 -15.93 -12.98 1.42
C PRO A 142 -15.27 -13.85 2.49
N ALA A 143 -16.07 -14.71 3.12
CA ALA A 143 -15.59 -15.65 4.12
C ALA A 143 -15.00 -16.92 3.47
N GLY A 144 -13.96 -17.48 4.07
CA GLY A 144 -13.32 -18.73 3.63
C GLY A 144 -11.98 -18.53 2.94
N LEU A 145 -11.37 -19.65 2.55
CA LEU A 145 -10.12 -19.65 1.79
C LEU A 145 -10.42 -19.31 0.32
N PRO A 146 -9.56 -18.51 -0.35
CA PRO A 146 -9.68 -18.32 -1.78
C PRO A 146 -9.51 -19.68 -2.49
N PRO A 147 -10.23 -19.91 -3.60
CA PRO A 147 -10.10 -21.16 -4.36
C PRO A 147 -8.67 -21.33 -4.88
N MET A 148 -8.24 -22.57 -5.07
CA MET A 148 -6.94 -22.89 -5.68
C MET A 148 -6.85 -22.24 -7.07
N THR A 149 -5.82 -21.43 -7.29
CA THR A 149 -5.69 -20.59 -8.49
C THR A 149 -4.85 -21.21 -9.61
N VAL A 150 -4.58 -22.51 -9.55
CA VAL A 150 -3.74 -23.24 -10.53
C VAL A 150 -4.23 -23.09 -11.97
N ASP A 151 -5.55 -23.08 -12.16
CA ASP A 151 -6.16 -22.90 -13.48
C ASP A 151 -5.92 -21.50 -14.07
N LEU A 152 -5.56 -20.52 -13.24
CA LEU A 152 -5.26 -19.15 -13.67
C LEU A 152 -3.81 -18.96 -14.11
N TRP A 153 -2.96 -19.97 -13.95
CA TRP A 153 -1.53 -19.87 -14.26
C TRP A 153 -1.29 -19.96 -15.77
N PHE A 154 -2.04 -20.82 -16.46
CA PHE A 154 -1.97 -21.01 -17.91
C PHE A 154 -3.38 -21.08 -18.52
N PRO A 155 -3.61 -20.56 -19.74
CA PRO A 155 -2.66 -19.87 -20.63
C PRO A 155 -2.35 -18.43 -20.18
N MET A 156 -1.17 -17.92 -20.55
CA MET A 156 -0.73 -16.55 -20.22
C MET A 156 -0.76 -15.64 -21.47
N PRO A 157 -1.92 -15.02 -21.79
CA PRO A 157 -2.07 -14.24 -23.03
C PRO A 157 -1.20 -12.97 -23.08
N TYR A 158 -0.78 -12.44 -21.92
CA TYR A 158 0.02 -11.21 -21.81
C TYR A 158 1.47 -11.46 -21.40
N PHE A 159 2.01 -12.66 -21.66
CA PHE A 159 3.35 -13.04 -21.21
C PHE A 159 4.44 -12.01 -21.55
N GLU A 160 4.45 -11.51 -22.79
CA GLU A 160 5.44 -10.53 -23.25
C GLU A 160 5.35 -9.19 -22.50
N ALA A 161 4.14 -8.76 -22.13
CA ALA A 161 3.95 -7.55 -21.35
C ALA A 161 4.27 -7.76 -19.86
N LEU A 162 4.06 -8.97 -19.34
CA LEU A 162 4.25 -9.28 -17.92
C LEU A 162 5.71 -9.60 -17.58
N MET A 163 6.50 -10.10 -18.53
CA MET A 163 7.90 -10.49 -18.30
C MET A 163 8.77 -9.31 -17.84
N PRO A 164 8.77 -8.13 -18.51
CA PRO A 164 9.54 -6.97 -18.03
C PRO A 164 9.10 -6.50 -16.64
N VAL A 165 7.79 -6.57 -16.35
CA VAL A 165 7.25 -6.21 -15.03
C VAL A 165 7.74 -7.18 -13.96
N ALA A 166 7.75 -8.49 -14.24
CA ALA A 166 8.26 -9.48 -13.30
C ALA A 166 9.76 -9.32 -13.03
N ILE A 167 10.56 -9.05 -14.06
CA ILE A 167 12.00 -8.80 -13.93
C ILE A 167 12.26 -7.55 -13.10
N THR A 168 11.55 -6.44 -13.37
CA THR A 168 11.69 -5.19 -12.61
C THR A 168 11.27 -5.36 -11.15
N MET A 169 10.16 -6.05 -10.87
CA MET A 169 9.74 -6.36 -9.49
C MET A 169 10.77 -7.24 -8.76
N THR A 170 11.35 -8.23 -9.44
CA THR A 170 12.41 -9.08 -8.87
C THR A 170 13.67 -8.27 -8.57
N ALA A 171 14.10 -7.42 -9.51
CA ALA A 171 15.27 -6.56 -9.33
C ALA A 171 15.08 -5.57 -8.17
N VAL A 172 13.90 -4.94 -8.07
CA VAL A 172 13.56 -4.03 -6.97
C VAL A 172 13.55 -4.78 -5.63
N GLY A 173 12.94 -5.96 -5.56
CA GLY A 173 12.91 -6.71 -4.30
C GLY A 173 14.19 -7.47 -3.97
N LEU A 174 15.25 -7.34 -4.77
CA LEU A 174 16.62 -7.74 -4.40
C LEU A 174 17.40 -6.61 -3.71
N MET A 175 16.94 -5.36 -3.86
CA MET A 175 17.51 -4.19 -3.17
C MET A 175 17.12 -4.20 -1.69
#